data_AF-A0AAD7D5Y0-F1
#
_entry.id   AF-A0AAD7D5Y0-F1
#
_cell.length_a   1.000
_cell.length_b   1.000
_cell.length_c   1.000
_cell.angle_alpha   90.00
_cell.angle_beta   90.00
_cell.angle_gamma   90.00
#
_symmetry.space_group_name_H-M   'P 1'
#
loop_
_entity.id
_entity.type
_entity.pdbx_description
1 polymer ?
#
loop_
_entity_poly.entity_id
_entity_poly.type
_entity_poly.pdbx_seq_one_letter_code
_entity_poly.pdbx_strand_id
1 'polypeptide(L)'
;MTLSTVESVLEEFLGDRFAPGSAWRNSLGRLIECADGDEALEVLARIRTEIEAPVSRAPTEATRAPQLVQLETELQDQLTSLQQRKKISAAGMPSLDEFLDPPEEREIGQALYKQSPKEVDIIAQVHHEEAVARGDIMEVDDDSSDDEGPEEPEMSTQQIMDLCRALETQCLSKGGPTESMALAANLRQFRGHLQRDQTANARQTTLIEAWRISSTT
;
A
#
# COMPACT_ATOMS: atom_id res chain seq x y z
N MET A 1 -34.12 16.92 -3.98
CA MET A 1 -34.32 15.53 -3.52
C MET A 1 -35.04 15.60 -2.17
N THR A 2 -35.89 14.64 -1.81
CA THR A 2 -36.58 14.66 -0.51
C THR A 2 -35.90 13.71 0.48
N LEU A 3 -35.84 14.11 1.76
CA LEU A 3 -35.21 13.35 2.85
C LEU A 3 -35.71 11.89 2.93
N SER A 4 -36.99 11.66 2.68
CA SER A 4 -37.59 10.31 2.66
C SER A 4 -36.99 9.39 1.61
N THR A 5 -36.60 9.93 0.45
CA THR A 5 -35.99 9.13 -0.63
C THR A 5 -34.58 8.71 -0.26
N VAL A 6 -33.83 9.59 0.40
CA VAL A 6 -32.47 9.29 0.87
C VAL A 6 -32.50 8.24 1.99
N GLU A 7 -33.49 8.32 2.87
CA GLU A 7 -33.67 7.34 3.95
C GLU A 7 -33.95 5.94 3.42
N SER A 8 -34.86 5.79 2.46
CA SER A 8 -35.13 4.48 1.86
C SER A 8 -33.89 3.87 1.19
N VAL A 9 -33.07 4.69 0.52
CA VAL A 9 -31.82 4.23 -0.10
C VAL A 9 -30.79 3.82 0.96
N LEU A 10 -30.67 4.59 2.04
CA LEU A 10 -29.75 4.27 3.13
C LEU A 10 -30.19 3.04 3.92
N GLU A 11 -31.49 2.84 4.11
CA GLU A 11 -32.06 1.65 4.74
C GLU A 11 -31.82 0.40 3.89
N GLU A 12 -32.00 0.51 2.57
CA GLU A 12 -31.67 -0.57 1.62
C GLU A 12 -30.17 -0.91 1.63
N PHE A 13 -29.30 0.10 1.71
CA PHE A 13 -27.86 -0.10 1.62
C PHE A 13 -27.21 -0.56 2.95
N LEU A 14 -27.71 -0.07 4.09
CA LEU A 14 -27.13 -0.34 5.40
C LEU A 14 -27.84 -1.48 6.15
N GLY A 15 -29.07 -1.84 5.76
CA GLY A 15 -29.85 -2.91 6.37
C GLY A 15 -29.90 -2.80 7.89
N ASP A 16 -29.49 -3.85 8.59
CA ASP A 16 -29.48 -3.92 10.06
C ASP A 16 -28.56 -2.91 10.75
N ARG A 17 -27.67 -2.23 10.00
CA ARG A 17 -26.80 -1.18 10.51
C ARG A 17 -27.43 0.21 10.42
N PHE A 18 -28.60 0.32 9.80
CA PHE A 18 -29.35 1.56 9.75
C PHE A 18 -29.93 1.87 11.13
N ALA A 19 -29.53 3.01 11.72
CA ALA A 19 -30.07 3.48 13.00
C ALA A 19 -31.17 4.53 12.73
N PRO A 20 -32.46 4.17 12.75
CA PRO A 20 -33.53 5.14 12.58
C PRO A 20 -33.54 6.12 13.76
N GLY A 21 -33.26 7.41 13.48
CA GLY A 21 -33.32 8.50 14.46
C GLY A 21 -32.00 9.07 14.95
N SER A 22 -30.87 8.72 14.34
CA SER A 22 -29.56 9.31 14.69
C SER A 22 -29.40 10.74 14.21
N ALA A 23 -28.48 11.47 14.86
CA ALA A 23 -28.19 12.89 14.65
C ALA A 23 -27.95 13.27 13.18
N TRP A 24 -27.48 12.34 12.34
CA TRP A 24 -27.26 12.58 10.90
C TRP A 24 -28.54 12.95 10.14
N ARG A 25 -29.73 12.51 10.58
CA ARG A 25 -31.01 12.82 9.90
C ARG A 25 -31.29 14.32 9.90
N ASN A 26 -31.04 14.99 11.03
CA ASN A 26 -31.25 16.43 11.15
C ASN A 26 -30.23 17.21 10.31
N SER A 27 -28.97 16.76 10.32
CA SER A 27 -27.90 17.40 9.55
C SER A 27 -28.08 17.21 8.04
N LEU A 28 -28.53 16.03 7.60
CA LEU A 28 -28.82 15.74 6.20
C LEU A 28 -30.09 16.44 5.72
N GLY A 29 -31.09 16.62 6.58
CA GLY A 29 -32.26 17.46 6.30
C GLY A 29 -31.87 18.91 6.03
N ARG A 30 -31.01 19.49 6.88
CA ARG A 30 -30.48 20.84 6.65
C ARG A 30 -29.69 20.93 5.35
N LEU A 31 -28.88 19.92 5.03
CA LEU A 31 -28.12 19.87 3.77
C LEU A 31 -29.04 19.89 2.53
N ILE A 32 -30.16 19.17 2.58
CA ILE A 32 -31.14 19.12 1.48
C ILE A 32 -31.91 20.45 1.35
N GLU A 33 -32.09 21.17 2.46
CA GLU A 33 -32.78 22.47 2.49
C GLU A 33 -31.87 23.66 2.14
N CYS A 34 -30.55 23.50 2.19
CA CYS A 34 -29.60 24.53 1.76
C CYS A 34 -29.73 24.79 0.25
N ALA A 35 -30.03 26.05 -0.10
CA ALA A 35 -30.08 26.51 -1.48
C ALA A 35 -28.70 26.97 -2.01
N ASP A 36 -27.80 27.38 -1.11
CA ASP A 36 -26.46 27.86 -1.42
C ASP A 36 -25.39 26.79 -1.19
N GLY A 37 -24.45 26.68 -2.13
CA GLY A 37 -23.39 25.67 -2.12
C GLY A 37 -22.38 25.83 -0.97
N ASP A 38 -22.10 27.07 -0.56
CA ASP A 38 -21.16 27.34 0.53
C ASP A 38 -21.73 26.94 1.89
N GLU A 39 -23.02 27.13 2.11
CA GLU A 39 -23.72 26.67 3.33
C GLU A 39 -23.79 25.13 3.37
N ALA A 40 -24.00 24.49 2.21
CA ALA A 40 -23.97 23.04 2.09
C ALA A 40 -22.57 22.46 2.43
N LEU A 41 -21.49 23.16 2.06
CA LEU A 41 -20.13 22.76 2.39
C LEU A 41 -19.82 22.87 3.89
N GLU A 42 -20.32 23.91 4.57
CA GLU A 42 -20.20 24.01 6.03
C GLU A 42 -20.96 22.90 6.76
N VAL A 43 -22.19 22.59 6.31
CA VAL A 43 -22.99 21.49 6.88
C VAL A 43 -22.29 20.14 6.65
N LEU A 44 -21.71 19.91 5.47
CA LEU A 44 -20.92 18.72 5.18
C LEU A 44 -19.65 18.63 6.04
N ALA A 45 -18.94 19.74 6.21
CA ALA A 45 -17.77 19.79 7.09
C ALA A 45 -18.16 19.42 8.53
N ARG A 46 -19.31 19.92 9.00
CA ARG A 46 -19.82 19.59 10.33
C ARG A 46 -20.24 18.13 10.47
N ILE A 47 -20.95 17.56 9.50
CA ILE A 47 -21.29 16.12 9.48
C ILE A 47 -20.02 15.29 9.50
N ARG A 48 -19.02 15.67 8.70
CA ARG A 48 -17.72 15.02 8.68
C ARG A 48 -17.05 15.07 10.04
N THR A 49 -17.04 16.22 10.72
CA THR A 49 -16.52 16.30 12.09
C THR A 49 -17.36 15.52 13.11
N GLU A 50 -18.67 15.36 12.94
CA GLU A 50 -19.52 14.56 13.83
C GLU A 50 -19.31 13.04 13.61
N ILE A 51 -18.91 12.63 12.40
CA ILE A 51 -18.58 11.24 12.05
C ILE A 51 -17.11 10.91 12.38
N GLU A 52 -16.18 11.83 12.11
CA GLU A 52 -14.73 11.70 12.36
C GLU A 52 -14.37 12.10 13.80
N ALA A 53 -15.24 12.79 14.53
CA ALA A 53 -15.09 12.90 15.97
C ALA A 53 -14.97 11.47 16.49
N PRO A 54 -13.90 11.14 17.23
CA PRO A 54 -13.79 9.83 17.83
C PRO A 54 -15.06 9.69 18.65
N VAL A 55 -15.93 8.79 18.21
CA VAL A 55 -16.92 8.21 19.08
C VAL A 55 -16.07 7.59 20.18
N SER A 56 -15.80 8.35 21.24
CA SER A 56 -15.55 7.84 22.57
C SER A 56 -16.85 7.15 23.00
N ARG A 57 -17.24 6.11 22.27
CA ARG A 57 -17.54 4.85 22.91
C ARG A 57 -16.22 4.48 23.59
N ALA A 58 -16.07 4.99 24.81
CA ALA A 58 -15.57 4.13 25.86
C ALA A 58 -16.17 2.74 25.57
N PRO A 59 -15.36 1.68 25.45
CA PRO A 59 -15.90 0.36 25.21
C PRO A 59 -16.82 0.07 26.39
N THR A 60 -18.12 0.31 26.19
CA THR A 60 -19.14 -0.20 27.09
C THR A 60 -18.96 -1.70 26.97
N GLU A 61 -18.42 -2.29 28.02
CA GLU A 61 -18.34 -3.72 28.32
C GLU A 61 -19.71 -4.44 28.21
N ALA A 62 -20.77 -3.71 27.86
CA ALA A 62 -22.08 -4.23 27.54
C ALA A 62 -22.04 -4.98 26.19
N THR A 63 -21.99 -6.30 26.32
CA THR A 63 -22.23 -7.32 25.28
C THR A 63 -21.12 -7.46 24.23
N ARG A 64 -19.96 -7.95 24.68
CA ARG A 64 -19.14 -8.83 23.83
C ARG A 64 -20.06 -9.99 23.41
N ALA A 65 -20.37 -10.10 22.13
CA ALA A 65 -21.25 -11.16 21.63
C ALA A 65 -20.74 -12.52 22.16
N PRO A 66 -21.60 -13.42 22.65
CA PRO A 66 -21.15 -14.68 23.27
C PRO A 66 -20.29 -15.52 22.31
N GLN A 67 -20.50 -15.35 21.01
CA GLN A 67 -19.70 -15.95 19.94
C GLN A 67 -18.25 -15.47 19.94
N LEU A 68 -18.01 -14.17 20.23
CA LEU A 68 -16.65 -13.61 20.29
C LEU A 68 -15.90 -14.09 21.53
N VAL A 69 -16.60 -14.26 22.66
CA VAL A 69 -16.02 -14.84 23.87
C VAL A 69 -15.63 -16.31 23.61
N GLN A 70 -16.50 -17.08 22.95
CA GLN A 70 -16.22 -18.46 22.58
C GLN A 70 -15.02 -18.58 21.62
N LEU A 71 -14.98 -17.76 20.58
CA LEU A 71 -13.87 -17.70 19.63
C LEU A 71 -12.55 -17.32 20.30
N GLU A 72 -12.57 -16.35 21.21
CA GLU A 72 -11.38 -15.94 21.96
C GLU A 72 -10.88 -17.07 22.87
N THR A 73 -11.78 -17.76 23.57
CA THR A 73 -11.40 -18.92 24.40
C THR A 73 -10.86 -20.08 23.56
N GLU A 74 -11.46 -20.35 22.40
CA GLU A 74 -10.99 -21.40 21.49
C GLU A 74 -9.60 -21.08 20.93
N LEU A 75 -9.35 -19.81 20.58
CA LEU A 75 -8.06 -19.36 20.09
C LEU A 75 -6.99 -19.41 21.19
N GLN A 76 -7.34 -19.04 22.44
CA GLN A 76 -6.46 -19.20 23.60
C GLN A 76 -6.12 -20.69 23.85
N ASP A 77 -7.10 -21.59 23.73
CA ASP A 77 -6.89 -23.03 23.88
C ASP A 77 -6.01 -23.61 22.76
N GLN A 78 -6.19 -23.14 21.52
CA GLN A 78 -5.32 -23.53 20.40
C GLN A 78 -3.89 -23.01 20.58
N LEU A 79 -3.73 -21.78 21.07
CA LEU A 79 -2.42 -21.19 21.37
C LEU A 79 -1.70 -21.99 22.46
N THR A 80 -2.39 -22.33 23.55
CA THR A 80 -1.82 -23.15 24.64
C THR A 80 -1.51 -24.59 24.19
N SER A 81 -2.35 -25.18 23.33
CA SER A 81 -2.07 -26.48 22.72
C SER A 81 -0.83 -26.44 21.82
N LEU A 82 -0.66 -25.38 21.03
CA LEU A 82 0.54 -25.15 20.23
C LEU A 82 1.79 -24.93 21.10
N GLN A 83 1.66 -24.21 22.23
CA GLN A 83 2.73 -24.04 23.23
C GLN A 83 3.17 -25.38 23.82
N GLN A 84 2.23 -26.29 24.11
CA GLN A 84 2.56 -27.61 24.66
C GLN A 84 3.21 -28.53 23.61
N ARG A 85 2.81 -28.41 22.34
CA ARG A 85 3.26 -29.30 21.25
C ARG A 85 4.55 -28.86 20.59
N LYS A 86 4.92 -27.57 20.63
CA LYS A 86 6.20 -27.08 20.13
C LYS A 86 7.06 -26.56 21.28
N LYS A 87 8.27 -27.13 21.43
CA LYS A 87 9.39 -26.56 22.20
C LYS A 87 9.89 -25.23 21.57
N ILE A 88 9.02 -24.23 21.44
CA ILE A 88 9.44 -22.85 21.15
C ILE A 88 9.62 -22.21 22.52
N SER A 89 10.87 -21.88 22.83
CA SER A 89 11.32 -21.37 24.12
C SER A 89 10.38 -20.28 24.64
N ALA A 90 9.94 -20.43 25.89
CA ALA A 90 9.09 -19.51 26.64
C ALA A 90 9.71 -18.11 26.90
N ALA A 91 10.74 -17.72 26.15
CA ALA A 91 11.44 -16.45 26.25
C ALA A 91 11.16 -15.66 24.97
N GLY A 92 10.11 -14.84 24.99
CA GLY A 92 9.76 -13.92 23.90
C GLY A 92 8.50 -14.29 23.13
N MET A 93 7.42 -14.68 23.81
CA MET A 93 6.13 -14.82 23.16
C MET A 93 5.39 -13.48 23.18
N PRO A 94 5.00 -12.94 22.02
CA PRO A 94 4.22 -11.71 21.94
C PRO A 94 2.83 -11.92 22.57
N SER A 95 2.30 -10.87 23.20
CA SER A 95 0.95 -10.89 23.77
C SER A 95 -0.12 -11.10 22.70
N LEU A 96 -1.36 -11.45 23.07
CA LEU A 96 -2.47 -11.61 22.11
C LEU A 96 -2.65 -10.34 21.25
N ASP A 97 -2.49 -9.16 21.86
CA ASP A 97 -2.56 -7.88 21.16
C ASP A 97 -1.40 -7.71 20.17
N GLU A 98 -0.21 -8.21 20.50
CA GLU A 98 0.99 -8.16 19.67
C GLU A 98 0.99 -9.27 18.58
N PHE A 99 0.14 -10.29 18.73
CA PHE A 99 -0.16 -11.26 17.67
C PHE A 99 -1.23 -10.77 16.69
N LEU A 100 -2.21 -10.00 17.19
CA LEU A 100 -3.28 -9.41 16.38
C LEU A 100 -2.87 -8.10 15.69
N ASP A 101 -1.91 -7.38 16.25
CA ASP A 101 -1.32 -6.16 15.68
C ASP A 101 0.21 -6.18 15.90
N PRO A 102 0.96 -6.97 15.10
CA PRO A 102 2.39 -7.08 15.26
C PRO A 102 3.08 -5.73 14.97
N PRO A 103 4.09 -5.35 15.76
CA PRO A 103 4.74 -4.05 15.63
C PRO A 103 5.36 -3.86 14.25
N GLU A 104 5.76 -4.94 13.58
CA GLU A 104 6.27 -4.93 12.21
C GLU A 104 5.19 -4.49 11.19
N GLU A 105 3.93 -4.89 11.34
CA GLU A 105 2.84 -4.47 10.45
C GLU A 105 2.48 -3.00 10.66
N ARG A 106 2.55 -2.51 11.91
CA ARG A 106 2.34 -1.10 12.25
C ARG A 106 3.43 -0.20 11.63
N GLU A 107 4.67 -0.68 11.55
CA GLU A 107 5.78 0.03 10.90
C GLU A 107 5.63 0.05 9.37
N ILE A 108 5.20 -1.05 8.74
CA ILE A 108 4.94 -1.13 7.30
C ILE A 108 3.78 -0.21 6.88
N GLY A 109 2.70 -0.19 7.68
CA GLY A 109 1.56 0.71 7.46
C GLY A 109 2.00 2.17 7.44
N GLN A 110 2.88 2.58 8.36
CA GLN A 110 3.42 3.94 8.38
C GLN A 110 4.44 4.22 7.28
N ALA A 111 5.17 3.21 6.80
CA ALA A 111 6.12 3.35 5.70
C ALA A 111 5.43 3.50 4.34
N LEU A 112 4.27 2.88 4.13
CA LEU A 112 3.45 3.02 2.91
C LEU A 112 2.83 4.41 2.76
N TYR A 113 2.68 5.17 3.85
CA TYR A 113 2.22 6.57 3.82
C TYR A 113 3.37 7.58 3.87
N LYS A 114 4.63 7.14 3.98
CA LYS A 114 5.78 8.01 3.76
C LYS A 114 5.97 8.08 2.26
N GLN A 115 5.49 9.18 1.66
CA GLN A 115 5.70 9.48 0.26
C GLN A 115 7.16 9.21 -0.09
N SER A 116 7.39 8.26 -1.00
CA SER A 116 8.74 8.01 -1.47
C SER A 116 9.26 9.27 -2.18
N PRO A 117 10.57 9.54 -2.19
CA PRO A 117 11.11 10.70 -2.92
C PRO A 117 10.68 10.73 -4.39
N LYS A 118 10.44 9.55 -5.00
CA LYS A 118 9.88 9.43 -6.34
C LYS A 118 8.42 9.87 -6.45
N GLU A 119 7.60 9.63 -5.43
CA GLU A 119 6.22 10.13 -5.40
C GLU A 119 6.17 11.65 -5.27
N VAL A 120 7.12 12.25 -4.55
CA VAL A 120 7.25 13.72 -4.47
C VAL A 120 7.59 14.30 -5.85
N ASP A 121 8.50 13.67 -6.61
CA ASP A 121 8.83 14.10 -7.96
C ASP A 121 7.64 13.97 -8.93
N ILE A 122 6.85 12.90 -8.81
CA ILE A 122 5.62 12.73 -9.61
C ILE A 122 4.60 13.81 -9.29
N ILE A 123 4.39 14.12 -7.99
CA ILE A 123 3.47 15.19 -7.57
C ILE A 123 3.96 16.55 -8.07
N ALA A 124 5.27 16.81 -8.01
CA ALA A 124 5.88 18.03 -8.52
C ALA A 124 5.70 18.16 -10.05
N GLN A 125 5.88 17.07 -10.79
CA GLN A 125 5.68 17.02 -12.24
C GLN A 125 4.21 17.28 -12.61
N VAL A 126 3.26 16.66 -11.92
CA VAL A 126 1.83 16.90 -12.17
C VAL A 126 1.45 18.35 -11.86
N HIS A 127 1.95 18.93 -10.77
CA HIS A 127 1.73 20.35 -10.49
C HIS A 127 2.39 21.28 -11.51
N HIS A 128 3.54 20.90 -12.06
CA HIS A 128 4.18 21.62 -13.14
C HIS A 128 3.34 21.59 -14.41
N GLU A 129 2.86 20.41 -14.82
CA GLU A 129 1.98 20.23 -15.99
C GLU A 129 0.67 21.00 -15.84
N GLU A 130 0.06 20.99 -14.64
CA GLU A 130 -1.13 21.81 -14.35
C GLU A 130 -0.85 23.31 -14.43
N ALA A 131 0.31 23.77 -13.99
CA ALA A 131 0.70 25.18 -14.05
C ALA A 131 1.02 25.63 -15.50
N VAL A 132 1.63 24.75 -16.31
CA VAL A 132 1.80 24.96 -17.75
C VAL A 132 0.44 25.02 -18.44
N ALA A 133 -0.48 24.10 -18.13
CA ALA A 133 -1.84 24.08 -18.70
C ALA A 133 -2.67 25.32 -18.33
N ARG A 134 -2.45 25.90 -17.13
CA ARG A 134 -3.05 27.17 -16.70
C ARG A 134 -2.39 28.40 -17.33
N GLY A 135 -1.26 28.24 -18.02
CA GLY A 135 -0.50 29.34 -18.62
C GLY A 135 0.33 30.15 -17.61
N ASP A 136 0.53 29.63 -16.40
CA ASP A 136 1.35 30.24 -15.35
C ASP A 136 2.86 30.06 -15.61
N ILE A 137 3.22 29.08 -16.46
CA ILE A 137 4.60 28.75 -16.84
C ILE A 137 4.67 28.71 -18.37
N MET A 138 5.57 29.51 -18.95
CA MET A 138 5.85 29.52 -20.38
C MET A 138 6.98 28.52 -20.65
N GLU A 139 6.64 27.37 -21.22
CA GLU A 139 7.59 26.35 -21.60
C GLU A 139 8.43 26.86 -22.78
N VAL A 140 9.75 26.99 -22.57
CA VAL A 140 10.69 27.28 -23.64
C VAL A 140 11.07 25.93 -24.22
N ASP A 141 10.50 25.62 -25.37
CA ASP A 141 10.79 24.43 -26.16
C ASP A 141 12.24 24.53 -26.67
N ASP A 142 13.18 23.90 -25.95
CA ASP A 142 14.57 23.78 -26.39
C ASP A 142 14.67 22.58 -27.34
N ASP A 143 14.13 22.80 -28.54
CA ASP A 143 14.20 21.87 -29.66
C ASP A 143 15.64 21.88 -30.22
N SER A 144 16.56 21.22 -29.51
CA SER A 144 17.84 20.83 -30.08
C SER A 144 18.52 19.70 -29.30
N SER A 145 18.40 18.48 -29.81
CA SER A 145 19.54 17.75 -30.36
C SER A 145 19.13 16.31 -30.66
N ASP A 146 18.95 16.05 -31.95
CA ASP A 146 19.06 14.74 -32.57
C ASP A 146 20.49 14.23 -32.33
N ASP A 147 20.72 13.57 -31.20
CA ASP A 147 21.96 12.86 -30.90
C ASP A 147 21.76 11.39 -31.30
N GLU A 148 21.85 11.10 -32.60
CA GLU A 148 22.21 9.78 -33.10
C GLU A 148 23.65 9.46 -32.65
N GLY A 149 23.79 9.19 -31.36
CA GLY A 149 25.01 8.64 -30.78
C GLY A 149 25.27 7.23 -31.34
N PRO A 150 26.54 6.82 -31.46
CA PRO A 150 26.88 5.50 -31.96
C PRO A 150 26.22 4.42 -31.09
N GLU A 151 25.45 3.50 -31.69
CA GLU A 151 24.87 2.34 -31.02
C GLU A 151 25.95 1.62 -30.20
N GLU A 152 25.97 1.89 -28.89
CA GLU A 152 26.82 1.16 -27.96
C GLU A 152 26.40 -0.31 -28.02
N PRO A 153 27.34 -1.27 -27.96
CA PRO A 153 26.99 -2.68 -27.97
C PRO A 153 26.10 -2.97 -26.76
N GLU A 154 24.79 -3.15 -27.01
CA GLU A 154 23.81 -3.44 -25.98
C GLU A 154 24.20 -4.72 -25.25
N MET A 155 24.74 -4.56 -24.03
CA MET A 155 25.03 -5.69 -23.17
C MET A 155 23.72 -6.29 -22.73
N SER A 156 23.51 -7.58 -23.00
CA SER A 156 22.30 -8.26 -22.56
C SER A 156 22.18 -8.20 -21.04
N THR A 157 20.95 -8.14 -20.52
CA THR A 157 20.67 -8.14 -19.07
C THR A 157 21.37 -9.28 -18.34
N GLN A 158 21.49 -10.44 -18.99
CA GLN A 158 22.22 -11.59 -18.46
C GLN A 158 23.72 -11.32 -18.27
N GLN A 159 24.36 -10.70 -19.26
CA GLN A 159 25.78 -10.32 -19.18
C GLN A 159 26.03 -9.27 -18.09
N ILE A 160 25.11 -8.32 -17.90
CA ILE A 160 25.18 -7.33 -16.82
C ILE A 160 25.09 -8.02 -15.45
N MET A 161 24.19 -9.00 -15.28
CA MET A 161 24.07 -9.77 -14.04
C MET A 161 25.32 -10.60 -13.73
N ASP A 162 25.93 -11.20 -14.75
CA ASP A 162 27.16 -11.97 -14.60
C ASP A 162 28.36 -11.06 -14.25
N LEU A 163 28.44 -9.87 -14.84
CA LEU A 163 29.41 -8.85 -14.47
C LEU A 163 29.25 -8.42 -13.00
N CYS A 164 28.02 -8.17 -12.55
CA CYS A 164 27.74 -7.84 -11.15
C CYS A 164 28.20 -8.94 -10.19
N ARG A 165 28.00 -10.21 -10.57
CA ARG A 165 28.49 -11.36 -9.79
C ARG A 165 30.02 -11.41 -9.75
N ALA A 166 30.69 -11.18 -10.87
CA ALA A 166 32.15 -11.14 -10.91
C ALA A 166 32.71 -10.03 -10.01
N LEU A 167 32.16 -8.81 -10.10
CA LEU A 167 32.55 -7.69 -9.26
C LEU A 167 32.30 -7.95 -7.78
N GLU A 168 31.16 -8.54 -7.42
CA GLU A 168 30.84 -8.95 -6.05
C GLU A 168 31.93 -9.88 -5.48
N THR A 169 32.36 -10.88 -6.25
CA THR A 169 33.41 -11.81 -5.80
C THR A 169 34.77 -11.14 -5.64
N GLN A 170 35.10 -10.15 -6.49
CA GLN A 170 36.34 -9.39 -6.38
C GLN A 170 36.31 -8.42 -5.19
N CYS A 171 35.17 -7.81 -4.91
CA CYS A 171 34.98 -6.95 -3.74
C CYS A 171 35.20 -7.75 -2.45
N LEU A 172 34.57 -8.93 -2.34
CA LEU A 172 34.69 -9.79 -1.16
C LEU A 172 36.08 -10.41 -0.98
N SER A 173 36.84 -10.61 -2.07
CA SER A 173 38.17 -11.25 -2.00
C SER A 173 39.33 -10.26 -1.85
N LYS A 174 39.20 -9.03 -2.35
CA LYS A 174 40.31 -8.06 -2.43
C LYS A 174 40.05 -6.74 -1.71
N GLY A 175 38.80 -6.42 -1.36
CA GLY A 175 38.46 -5.09 -0.84
C GLY A 175 38.46 -5.00 0.69
N GLY A 176 38.77 -3.82 1.23
CA GLY A 176 38.76 -3.53 2.66
C GLY A 176 37.37 -3.62 3.29
N PRO A 177 37.26 -3.91 4.60
CA PRO A 177 36.04 -4.41 5.25
C PRO A 177 34.81 -3.50 5.17
N THR A 178 34.98 -2.18 4.99
CA THR A 178 33.86 -1.23 4.95
C THR A 178 33.42 -0.89 3.54
N GLU A 179 34.35 -0.48 2.68
CA GLU A 179 34.07 -0.04 1.31
C GLU A 179 33.66 -1.20 0.40
N SER A 180 34.28 -2.38 0.59
CA SER A 180 34.01 -3.56 -0.24
C SER A 180 32.66 -4.20 0.08
N MET A 181 32.22 -4.14 1.34
CA MET A 181 30.91 -4.65 1.75
C MET A 181 29.79 -3.75 1.25
N ALA A 182 29.95 -2.42 1.29
CA ALA A 182 28.98 -1.49 0.75
C ALA A 182 28.80 -1.68 -0.76
N LEU A 183 29.91 -1.81 -1.50
CA LEU A 183 29.87 -2.06 -2.94
C LEU A 183 29.25 -3.43 -3.28
N ALA A 184 29.58 -4.49 -2.53
CA ALA A 184 28.98 -5.81 -2.72
C ALA A 184 27.47 -5.81 -2.43
N ALA A 185 27.01 -5.05 -1.42
CA ALA A 185 25.60 -4.89 -1.10
C ALA A 185 24.85 -4.19 -2.25
N ASN A 186 25.40 -3.10 -2.78
CA ASN A 186 24.82 -2.38 -3.91
C ASN A 186 24.75 -3.25 -5.17
N LEU A 187 25.80 -4.02 -5.47
CA LEU A 187 25.81 -4.95 -6.62
C LEU A 187 24.74 -6.04 -6.50
N ARG A 188 24.51 -6.56 -5.29
CA ARG A 188 23.42 -7.53 -5.04
C ARG A 188 22.05 -6.90 -5.24
N GLN A 189 21.84 -5.69 -4.73
CA GLN A 189 20.57 -4.98 -4.88
C GLN A 189 20.27 -4.68 -6.34
N PHE A 190 21.26 -4.20 -7.09
CA PHE A 190 21.13 -3.93 -8.51
C PHE A 190 20.83 -5.20 -9.32
N ARG A 191 21.53 -6.31 -9.04
CA ARG A 191 21.21 -7.61 -9.65
C ARG A 191 19.79 -8.07 -9.35
N GLY A 192 19.32 -7.87 -8.11
CA GLY A 192 17.94 -8.17 -7.72
C GLY A 192 16.91 -7.35 -8.48
N HIS A 193 17.20 -6.08 -8.77
CA HIS A 193 16.36 -5.24 -9.61
C HIS A 193 16.31 -5.74 -11.05
N LEU A 194 17.45 -6.00 -11.68
CA LEU A 194 17.52 -6.53 -13.04
C LEU A 194 16.76 -7.86 -13.18
N GLN A 195 16.86 -8.73 -12.18
CA GLN A 195 16.15 -10.00 -12.18
C GLN A 195 14.64 -9.81 -12.09
N ARG A 196 14.17 -8.84 -11.27
CA ARG A 196 12.74 -8.50 -11.19
C ARG A 196 12.23 -7.95 -12.51
N ASP A 197 12.97 -7.04 -13.13
CA ASP A 197 12.60 -6.44 -14.41
C ASP A 197 12.55 -7.51 -15.52
N GLN A 198 13.51 -8.44 -15.51
CA GLN A 198 13.50 -9.60 -16.42
C GLN A 198 12.27 -10.48 -16.20
N THR A 199 11.88 -10.75 -14.94
CA THR A 199 10.68 -11.55 -14.64
C THR A 199 9.37 -10.81 -14.90
N ALA A 200 9.34 -9.49 -14.74
CA ALA A 200 8.16 -8.67 -15.02
C ALA A 200 7.92 -8.55 -16.53
N ASN A 201 8.99 -8.47 -17.31
CA ASN A 201 8.94 -8.44 -18.77
C ASN A 201 8.95 -9.83 -19.41
N ALA A 202 9.12 -10.90 -18.63
CA ALA A 202 8.96 -12.25 -19.10
C ALA A 202 7.49 -12.49 -19.42
N ARG A 203 7.17 -12.64 -20.71
CA ARG A 203 5.85 -13.10 -21.13
C ARG A 203 5.59 -14.44 -20.46
N GLN A 204 4.47 -14.54 -19.72
CA GLN A 204 3.97 -15.81 -19.22
C GLN A 204 3.75 -16.73 -20.42
N THR A 205 4.69 -17.65 -20.66
CA THR A 205 4.45 -18.75 -21.58
C THR A 205 3.42 -19.63 -20.92
N THR A 206 2.24 -19.73 -21.51
CA THR A 206 1.19 -20.60 -20.97
C THR A 206 1.69 -22.05 -21.01
N LEU A 207 1.20 -22.90 -20.10
CA LEU A 207 1.50 -24.34 -20.13
C LEU A 207 1.26 -24.94 -21.53
N ILE A 208 0.28 -24.42 -22.26
CA ILE A 208 -0.03 -24.86 -23.63
C ILE A 208 1.13 -24.61 -24.60
N GLU A 209 1.86 -23.50 -24.48
CA GLU A 209 3.02 -23.19 -25.32
C GLU A 209 4.22 -24.09 -24.98
N ALA A 210 4.47 -24.32 -23.68
CA ALA A 210 5.54 -25.21 -23.23
C ALA A 210 5.32 -26.66 -23.70
N TRP A 211 4.06 -27.13 -23.72
CA TRP A 211 3.70 -28.48 -24.18
C TRP A 211 3.71 -28.63 -25.70
N ARG A 212 3.50 -27.53 -26.44
CA ARG A 212 3.61 -27.53 -27.90
C ARG A 212 5.06 -27.63 -28.37
N ILE A 213 6.01 -27.07 -27.62
CA ILE A 213 7.45 -27.15 -27.93
C ILE A 213 8.00 -28.55 -27.62
N SER A 214 7.57 -29.18 -26.52
CA SER A 214 8.04 -30.52 -26.12
C SER A 214 7.48 -31.67 -26.96
N SER A 215 6.45 -31.43 -27.77
CA SER A 215 5.87 -32.43 -28.68
C SER A 215 6.45 -32.38 -30.11
N THR A 216 7.37 -31.45 -30.37
CA THR A 216 8.04 -31.28 -31.68
C THR A 216 9.50 -31.76 -31.73
N THR A 217 10.01 -32.34 -30.66
CA THR A 217 11.33 -33.00 -30.56
C THR A 217 11.17 -34.47 -30.23
#